data_AF-A0A1I2VI78-F1
#
_entry.id   AF-A0A1I2VI78-F1
#
_cell.length_a   1.000
_cell.length_b   1.000
_cell.length_c   1.000
_cell.angle_alpha   90.00
_cell.angle_beta   90.00
_cell.angle_gamma   90.00
#
_symmetry.space_group_name_H-M   'P 1'
#
loop_
_entity.id
_entity.type
_entity.pdbx_description
1 polymer ?
#
loop_
_entity_poly.entity_id
_entity_poly.type
_entity_poly.pdbx_seq_one_letter_code
_entity_poly.pdbx_strand_id
1 'polypeptide(L)'
;MTISTTSAIGGARGPSQPSNVSIEDFLKILSAQLNAQDPLKPVENQDFVAQIAQFASLQQTSQLNEKLESMLTVQSSTQSLGMLGKTVDVDMNGSVLTGTVSALSLASGQPLLTVTSGGRQQPEIKLSQIINIR
;
A
#
# COMPACT_ATOMS: atom_id res chain seq x y z
N MET A 1 39.54 33.42 16.57
CA MET A 1 38.76 32.56 15.66
C MET A 1 37.33 32.58 16.17
N THR A 2 36.49 33.43 15.57
CA THR A 2 35.07 33.59 15.94
C THR A 2 34.27 33.30 14.68
N ILE A 3 33.29 32.40 14.78
CA ILE A 3 31.90 32.67 14.41
C ILE A 3 31.06 31.49 14.90
N SER A 4 30.16 31.78 15.83
CA SER A 4 29.09 30.92 16.26
C SER A 4 28.07 30.78 15.12
N THR A 5 27.96 29.61 14.52
CA THR A 5 26.88 29.31 13.58
C THR A 5 25.61 28.98 14.36
N THR A 6 24.75 29.98 14.47
CA THR A 6 23.35 29.86 14.85
C THR A 6 22.63 28.93 13.86
N SER A 7 22.34 27.70 14.27
CA SER A 7 21.40 26.83 13.55
C SER A 7 20.00 27.43 13.65
N ALA A 8 19.55 28.00 12.53
CA ALA A 8 18.21 28.51 12.36
C ALA A 8 17.18 27.40 12.65
N ILE A 9 16.27 27.72 13.56
CA ILE A 9 15.07 26.95 13.87
C ILE A 9 14.13 27.11 12.68
N GLY A 10 14.29 26.26 11.67
CA GLY A 10 13.35 26.08 10.58
C GLY A 10 12.21 25.20 11.06
N GLY A 11 11.12 25.81 11.50
CA GLY A 11 9.86 25.13 11.80
C GLY A 11 9.33 24.45 10.54
N ALA A 12 9.59 23.14 10.43
CA ALA A 12 8.92 22.27 9.49
C ALA A 12 7.45 22.10 9.94
N ARG A 13 6.62 23.09 9.64
CA ARG A 13 5.19 22.84 9.39
C ARG A 13 5.15 22.04 8.09
N GLY A 14 5.16 20.72 8.23
CA GLY A 14 4.82 19.82 7.13
C GLY A 14 3.52 20.30 6.49
N PRO A 15 3.36 20.13 5.16
CA PRO A 15 2.15 20.54 4.48
C PRO A 15 0.98 19.88 5.19
N SER A 16 0.13 20.70 5.80
CA SER A 16 -1.15 20.29 6.35
C SER A 16 -1.83 19.42 5.29
N GLN A 17 -2.02 18.15 5.65
CA GLN A 17 -2.82 17.20 4.91
C GLN A 17 -4.05 17.96 4.40
N PRO A 18 -4.32 17.98 3.08
CA PRO A 18 -5.58 18.52 2.61
C PRO A 18 -6.65 17.76 3.36
N SER A 19 -7.47 18.50 4.11
CA SER A 19 -8.57 17.97 4.91
C SER A 19 -9.34 17.01 4.03
N ASN A 20 -9.20 15.71 4.27
CA ASN A 20 -10.00 14.68 3.63
C ASN A 20 -11.42 14.91 4.10
N VAL A 21 -12.15 15.78 3.41
CA VAL A 21 -13.58 15.96 3.63
C VAL A 21 -14.21 14.64 3.20
N SER A 22 -14.42 13.77 4.18
CA SER A 22 -15.07 12.49 3.96
C SER A 22 -16.51 12.74 3.52
N ILE A 23 -17.07 11.80 2.75
CA ILE A 23 -18.50 11.74 2.42
C ILE A 23 -19.38 11.94 3.66
N GLU A 24 -18.91 11.51 4.82
CA GLU A 24 -19.57 11.68 6.13
C GLU A 24 -19.70 13.15 6.57
N ASP A 25 -18.67 13.95 6.33
CA ASP A 25 -18.69 15.40 6.60
C ASP A 25 -19.57 16.12 5.57
N PHE A 26 -19.60 15.64 4.33
CA PHE A 26 -20.54 16.13 3.31
C PHE A 26 -21.99 15.78 3.65
N LEU A 27 -22.30 14.56 4.07
CA LEU A 27 -23.65 14.15 4.47
C LEU A 27 -24.14 14.94 5.70
N LYS A 28 -23.24 15.30 6.62
CA LYS A 28 -23.53 16.23 7.72
C LYS A 28 -23.87 17.63 7.22
N ILE A 29 -23.09 18.15 6.27
CA ILE A 29 -23.33 19.48 5.69
C ILE A 29 -24.64 19.49 4.88
N LEU A 30 -24.92 18.43 4.10
CA LEU A 30 -26.17 18.26 3.35
C LEU A 30 -27.39 18.18 4.28
N SER A 31 -27.28 17.45 5.39
CA SER A 31 -28.32 17.38 6.41
C SER A 31 -28.55 18.73 7.10
N ALA A 32 -27.48 19.47 7.39
CA ALA A 32 -27.56 20.81 7.97
C ALA A 32 -28.21 21.81 7.00
N GLN A 33 -27.92 21.72 5.70
CA GLN A 33 -28.53 22.55 4.67
C GLN A 33 -30.01 22.20 4.45
N LEU A 34 -30.38 20.92 4.41
CA LEU A 34 -31.79 20.49 4.32
C LEU A 34 -32.66 20.99 5.49
N ASN A 35 -32.07 21.17 6.68
CA ASN A 35 -32.77 21.69 7.85
C ASN A 35 -32.91 23.22 7.85
N ALA A 36 -32.14 23.93 7.00
CA ALA A 36 -31.99 25.39 7.06
C ALA A 36 -32.35 26.14 5.76
N GLN A 37 -32.96 25.50 4.76
CA GLN A 37 -33.23 26.15 3.47
C GLN A 37 -34.47 27.06 3.54
N ASP A 38 -34.20 28.37 3.67
CA ASP A 38 -35.08 29.45 3.26
C ASP A 38 -35.31 29.36 1.72
N PRO A 39 -36.57 29.32 1.24
CA PRO A 39 -36.95 28.98 -0.14
C PRO A 39 -36.44 29.92 -1.25
N LEU A 40 -35.77 31.04 -0.92
CA LEU A 40 -35.43 32.10 -1.88
C LEU A 40 -34.07 31.99 -2.58
N LYS A 41 -33.25 30.96 -2.31
CA LYS A 41 -32.00 30.72 -3.07
C LYS A 41 -31.75 29.23 -3.32
N PRO A 42 -32.35 28.65 -4.35
CA PRO A 42 -31.98 27.31 -4.77
C PRO A 42 -30.67 27.37 -5.56
N VAL A 43 -29.78 26.41 -5.25
CA VAL A 43 -28.71 25.82 -6.08
C VAL A 43 -27.44 26.62 -6.46
N GLU A 44 -26.39 26.42 -5.64
CA GLU A 44 -24.97 26.26 -6.07
C GLU A 44 -24.39 24.87 -5.70
N ASN A 45 -25.18 23.99 -5.07
CA ASN A 45 -24.66 22.74 -4.50
C ASN A 45 -24.57 21.55 -5.48
N GLN A 46 -25.16 21.61 -6.68
CA GLN A 46 -25.21 20.45 -7.56
C GLN A 46 -23.86 20.12 -8.21
N ASP A 47 -23.10 21.12 -8.68
CA ASP A 47 -21.77 20.89 -9.27
C ASP A 47 -20.78 20.36 -8.22
N PHE A 48 -20.90 20.83 -6.97
CA PHE A 48 -20.10 20.31 -5.87
C PHE A 48 -20.49 18.87 -5.51
N VAL A 49 -21.79 18.53 -5.48
CA VAL A 49 -22.27 17.14 -5.29
C VAL A 49 -21.70 16.22 -6.38
N ALA A 50 -21.69 16.66 -7.64
CA ALA A 50 -21.14 15.89 -8.75
C ALA A 50 -19.62 15.64 -8.58
N GLN A 51 -18.86 16.65 -8.15
CA GLN A 51 -17.43 16.51 -7.89
C GLN A 51 -17.13 15.60 -6.68
N ILE A 52 -17.94 15.67 -5.63
CA ILE A 52 -17.82 14.77 -4.47
C ILE A 52 -18.19 13.34 -4.85
N ALA A 53 -19.23 13.12 -5.67
CA ALA A 53 -19.56 11.80 -6.18
C ALA A 53 -18.41 11.21 -7.00
N GLN A 54 -17.73 12.04 -7.80
CA GLN A 54 -16.54 11.63 -8.54
C GLN A 54 -15.37 11.29 -7.61
N PHE A 55 -15.11 12.11 -6.60
CA PHE A 55 -14.06 11.87 -5.62
C PHE A 55 -14.34 10.63 -4.75
N ALA A 56 -15.59 10.43 -4.35
CA ALA A 56 -16.07 9.24 -3.62
C ALA A 56 -15.80 7.96 -4.42
N SER A 57 -16.10 7.98 -5.72
CA SER A 57 -15.83 6.86 -6.62
C SER A 57 -14.33 6.56 -6.74
N LEU A 58 -13.50 7.60 -6.84
CA LEU A 58 -12.04 7.45 -6.87
C LEU A 58 -11.50 6.91 -5.53
N GLN A 59 -11.99 7.42 -4.41
CA GLN A 59 -11.59 6.98 -3.08
C GLN A 59 -12.01 5.53 -2.84
N GLN A 60 -13.22 5.14 -3.25
CA GLN A 60 -13.69 3.76 -3.20
C GLN A 60 -12.80 2.84 -4.06
N THR A 61 -12.39 3.30 -5.25
CA THR A 61 -11.48 2.56 -6.12
C THR A 61 -10.10 2.42 -5.50
N SER A 62 -9.58 3.48 -4.88
CA SER A 62 -8.31 3.46 -4.14
C SER A 62 -8.36 2.46 -3.00
N GLN A 63 -9.40 2.50 -2.17
CA GLN A 63 -9.60 1.54 -1.08
C GLN A 63 -9.73 0.10 -1.58
N LEU A 64 -10.37 -0.10 -2.73
CA LEU A 64 -10.47 -1.42 -3.35
C LEU A 64 -9.08 -1.91 -3.79
N ASN A 65 -8.28 -1.07 -4.43
CA ASN A 65 -6.91 -1.40 -4.83
C ASN A 65 -6.04 -1.77 -3.63
N GLU A 66 -6.10 -1.00 -2.54
CA GLU A 66 -5.38 -1.31 -1.28
C GLU A 66 -5.80 -2.68 -0.69
N LYS A 67 -7.10 -2.98 -0.71
CA LYS A 67 -7.60 -4.29 -0.26
C LYS A 67 -7.15 -5.43 -1.17
N LEU A 68 -7.13 -5.22 -2.48
CA LEU A 68 -6.62 -6.21 -3.44
C LEU A 68 -5.13 -6.47 -3.24
N GLU A 69 -4.34 -5.42 -3.01
CA GLU A 69 -2.92 -5.54 -2.72
C GLU A 69 -2.69 -6.32 -1.43
N SER A 70 -3.44 -6.01 -0.37
CA SER A 70 -3.39 -6.77 0.89
C SER A 70 -3.77 -8.24 0.69
N MET A 71 -4.79 -8.53 -0.12
CA MET A 71 -5.19 -9.92 -0.43
C MET A 71 -4.08 -10.66 -1.19
N LEU A 72 -3.45 -10.00 -2.17
CA LEU A 72 -2.34 -10.57 -2.92
C LEU A 72 -1.12 -10.85 -2.03
N THR A 73 -0.82 -9.96 -1.07
CA THR A 73 0.20 -10.19 -0.05
C THR A 73 -0.11 -11.40 0.82
N VAL A 74 -1.35 -11.57 1.28
CA VAL A 74 -1.75 -12.75 2.07
C VAL A 74 -1.65 -14.03 1.25
N GLN A 75 -2.10 -14.00 0.00
CA GLN A 75 -2.05 -15.14 -0.91
C GLN A 75 -0.61 -15.57 -1.22
N SER A 76 0.25 -14.61 -1.56
CA SER A 76 1.67 -14.88 -1.82
C SER A 76 2.39 -15.37 -0.56
N SER A 77 2.07 -14.82 0.61
CA SER A 77 2.63 -15.28 1.89
C SER A 77 2.21 -16.72 2.19
N THR A 78 0.94 -17.07 1.96
CA THR A 78 0.43 -18.44 2.15
C THR A 78 1.14 -19.44 1.24
N GLN A 79 1.35 -19.08 -0.03
CA GLN A 79 2.12 -19.91 -0.96
C GLN A 79 3.58 -20.07 -0.51
N SER A 80 4.21 -18.98 -0.07
CA SER A 80 5.60 -18.98 0.42
C SER A 80 5.77 -19.86 1.66
N LEU A 81 4.79 -19.85 2.58
CA LEU A 81 4.77 -20.72 3.75
C LEU A 81 4.71 -22.20 3.37
N GLY A 82 3.92 -22.56 2.36
CA GLY A 82 3.85 -23.93 1.84
C GLY A 82 5.16 -24.43 1.19
N MET A 83 6.01 -23.50 0.75
CA MET A 83 7.32 -23.81 0.17
C MET A 83 8.42 -23.95 1.22
N LEU A 84 8.21 -23.48 2.46
CA LEU A 84 9.21 -23.58 3.52
C LEU A 84 9.57 -25.06 3.77
N GLY A 85 10.87 -25.36 3.73
CA GLY A 85 11.39 -26.73 3.84
C GLY A 85 11.24 -27.58 2.58
N LYS A 86 10.64 -27.07 1.49
CA LYS A 86 10.62 -27.76 0.18
C LYS A 86 11.87 -27.47 -0.61
N THR A 87 12.19 -28.39 -1.53
CA THR A 87 13.25 -28.18 -2.52
C THR A 87 12.64 -27.46 -3.71
N VAL A 88 13.23 -26.35 -4.12
CA VAL A 88 12.73 -25.53 -5.23
C VAL A 88 13.84 -25.29 -6.24
N ASP A 89 13.44 -25.19 -7.50
CA ASP A 89 14.30 -24.76 -8.60
C ASP A 89 14.03 -23.28 -8.87
N VAL A 90 15.06 -22.45 -8.70
CA VAL A 90 14.98 -20.99 -8.82
C VAL A 90 15.69 -20.54 -10.08
N ASP A 91 15.07 -19.70 -10.90
CA ASP A 91 15.74 -19.00 -11.98
C ASP A 91 16.56 -17.82 -11.46
N MET A 92 17.86 -17.86 -11.69
CA MET A 92 18.77 -16.73 -11.51
C MET A 92 19.30 -16.30 -12.87
N ASN A 93 18.54 -15.44 -13.57
CA ASN A 93 18.93 -14.84 -14.86
C ASN A 93 19.39 -15.90 -15.88
N GLY A 94 18.62 -16.98 -16.03
CA GLY A 94 18.91 -18.08 -16.97
C GLY A 94 19.79 -19.20 -16.43
N SER A 95 20.23 -19.14 -15.16
CA SER A 95 20.82 -20.27 -14.46
C SER A 95 19.86 -20.81 -13.40
N VAL A 96 19.59 -22.12 -13.42
CA VAL A 96 18.72 -22.75 -12.44
C VAL A 96 19.50 -23.11 -11.18
N LEU A 97 19.09 -22.56 -10.05
CA LEU A 97 19.59 -22.90 -8.72
C LEU A 97 18.60 -23.81 -8.01
N THR A 98 19.00 -25.06 -7.77
CA THR A 98 18.23 -25.98 -6.92
C THR A 98 18.66 -25.84 -5.46
N GLY A 99 17.72 -25.67 -4.55
CA GLY A 99 17.99 -25.61 -3.12
C GLY A 99 16.74 -25.75 -2.25
N THR A 100 16.93 -25.81 -0.95
CA THR A 100 15.82 -25.93 0.01
C THR A 100 15.46 -24.58 0.59
N VAL A 101 14.18 -24.22 0.57
CA VAL A 101 13.69 -22.99 1.22
C VAL A 101 13.90 -23.12 2.73
N SER A 102 14.75 -22.27 3.29
CA SER A 102 15.15 -22.34 4.70
C SER A 102 14.47 -21.27 5.56
N ALA A 103 14.15 -20.12 4.97
CA ALA A 103 13.47 -19.04 5.68
C ALA A 103 12.54 -18.24 4.76
N LEU A 104 11.55 -17.62 5.38
CA LEU A 104 10.64 -16.64 4.79
C LEU A 104 10.85 -15.31 5.50
N SER A 105 11.05 -14.25 4.74
CA SER A 105 11.12 -12.87 5.22
C SER A 105 10.07 -12.04 4.51
N LEU A 106 9.50 -11.04 5.19
CA LEU A 106 8.61 -10.06 4.55
C LEU A 106 9.35 -8.73 4.47
N ALA A 107 9.56 -8.23 3.25
CA ALA A 107 10.07 -6.88 3.04
C ALA A 107 9.05 -6.08 2.22
N SER A 108 8.71 -4.88 2.70
CA SER A 108 7.77 -3.98 2.03
C SER A 108 6.43 -4.63 1.65
N GLY A 109 5.91 -5.51 2.50
CA GLY A 109 4.64 -6.21 2.27
C GLY A 109 4.68 -7.33 1.22
N GLN A 110 5.87 -7.71 0.73
CA GLN A 110 6.05 -8.84 -0.17
C GLN A 110 6.86 -9.95 0.52
N PRO A 111 6.48 -11.23 0.33
CA PRO A 111 7.26 -12.35 0.85
C PRO A 111 8.50 -12.61 -0.02
N LEU A 112 9.66 -12.74 0.63
CA LEU A 112 10.94 -13.13 0.06
C LEU A 112 11.42 -14.42 0.71
N LEU A 113 11.92 -15.33 -0.09
CA LEU A 113 12.40 -16.63 0.32
C LEU A 113 13.92 -16.62 0.41
N THR A 114 14.43 -17.33 1.40
CA THR A 114 15.86 -17.65 1.50
C THR A 114 16.04 -19.11 1.15
N VAL A 115 16.79 -19.38 0.09
CA VAL A 115 17.03 -20.73 -0.42
C VAL A 115 18.46 -21.15 -0.07
N THR A 116 18.62 -22.31 0.55
CA THR A 116 19.93 -22.89 0.85
C THR A 116 20.30 -23.92 -0.20
N SER A 117 21.43 -23.73 -0.89
CA SER A 117 21.97 -24.67 -1.86
C SER A 117 23.42 -24.98 -1.51
N GLY A 118 23.75 -26.27 -1.29
CA GLY A 118 25.11 -26.71 -0.96
C GLY A 118 25.73 -26.03 0.27
N GLY A 119 24.92 -25.65 1.26
CA GLY A 119 25.36 -24.94 2.47
C GLY A 119 25.48 -23.42 2.35
N ARG A 120 25.22 -22.84 1.16
CA ARG A 120 25.17 -21.39 0.95
C ARG A 120 23.72 -20.92 0.93
N GLN A 121 23.41 -19.90 1.74
CA GLN A 121 22.10 -19.26 1.74
C GLN A 121 22.05 -18.17 0.69
N GLN A 122 21.02 -18.21 -0.15
CA GLN A 122 20.69 -17.18 -1.12
C GLN A 122 19.41 -16.48 -0.65
N PRO A 123 19.54 -15.29 -0.03
CA PRO A 123 18.38 -14.51 0.40
C PRO A 123 17.71 -13.80 -0.78
N GLU A 124 16.56 -13.18 -0.50
CA GLU A 124 15.85 -12.27 -1.41
C GLU A 124 15.29 -12.91 -2.70
N ILE A 125 15.02 -14.21 -2.69
CA ILE A 125 14.37 -14.89 -3.81
C ILE A 125 12.88 -14.58 -3.81
N LYS A 126 12.37 -14.07 -4.94
CA LYS A 126 10.94 -13.80 -5.13
C LYS A 126 10.20 -15.06 -5.53
N LEU A 127 8.91 -15.14 -5.18
CA LEU A 127 8.02 -16.23 -5.61
C LEU A 127 8.01 -16.41 -7.13
N SER A 128 8.10 -15.31 -7.88
CA SER A 128 8.12 -15.30 -9.35
C SER A 128 9.36 -15.95 -9.97
N GLN A 129 10.43 -16.14 -9.20
CA GLN A 129 11.66 -16.78 -9.67
C GLN A 129 11.63 -18.29 -9.49
N ILE A 130 10.64 -18.84 -8.79
CA ILE A 130 10.53 -20.29 -8.57
C ILE A 130 9.90 -20.92 -9.82
N ILE A 131 10.65 -21.83 -10.45
CA ILE A 131 10.21 -22.54 -11.65
C ILE A 131 9.48 -23.83 -11.26
N ASN A 132 10.04 -24.61 -10.33
CA ASN A 132 9.48 -25.88 -9.89
C ASN A 132 9.60 -26.07 -8.38
N ILE A 133 8.66 -26.85 -7.83
CA ILE A 133 8.64 -27.28 -6.44
C ILE A 133 8.77 -28.81 -6.45
N ARG A 134 9.73 -29.33 -5.68
CA ARG A 134 10.04 -30.76 -5.54
C ARG A 134 9.74 -31.27 -4.13
#